data_AF-A0AAU7DLJ6-F1
#
_entry.id   AF-A0AAU7DLJ6-F1
#
_cell.length_a   1.000
_cell.length_b   1.000
_cell.length_c   1.000
_cell.angle_alpha   90.00
_cell.angle_beta   90.00
_cell.angle_gamma   90.00
#
_symmetry.space_group_name_H-M   'P 1'
#
loop_
_entity.id
_entity.type
_entity.pdbx_description
1 polymer ?
#
loop_
_entity_poly.entity_id
_entity_poly.type
_entity_poly.pdbx_seq_one_letter_code
_entity_poly.pdbx_strand_id
1 'polypeptide(L)'
;MNTPTPTPADYSHPHRAGAAQALADAQRRVAAASNPARNRMVAILHNAAMDLWDVATETDAAQMWEEARAIASRILAACPTP
;
A
#
# COMPACT_ATOMS: atom_id res chain seq x y z
N MET A 1 31.56 -21.42 43.74
CA MET A 1 30.83 -21.58 42.45
C MET A 1 30.79 -20.22 41.80
N ASN A 2 31.64 -19.95 40.82
CA ASN A 2 31.61 -18.70 40.04
C ASN A 2 31.01 -19.02 38.68
N THR A 3 29.85 -18.46 38.36
CA THR A 3 29.27 -18.50 37.02
C THR A 3 30.07 -17.55 36.12
N PRO A 4 30.61 -18.01 34.98
CA PRO A 4 31.30 -17.11 34.06
C PRO A 4 30.32 -16.07 33.52
N THR A 5 30.72 -14.80 33.55
CA THR A 5 29.96 -13.69 32.95
C THR A 5 30.08 -13.78 31.43
N PRO A 6 28.98 -13.83 30.67
CA PRO A 6 29.04 -13.88 29.22
C PRO A 6 29.70 -12.61 28.67
N THR A 7 30.54 -12.78 27.66
CA THR A 7 31.25 -11.68 27.00
C THR A 7 30.37 -11.02 25.93
N PRO A 8 30.62 -9.75 25.54
CA PRO A 8 29.85 -9.08 24.49
C PRO A 8 29.78 -9.84 23.15
N ALA A 9 30.76 -10.71 22.88
CA ALA A 9 30.79 -11.57 21.70
C ALA A 9 29.73 -12.69 21.73
N ASP A 10 29.32 -13.13 22.92
CA ASP A 10 28.27 -14.14 23.10
C ASP A 10 26.87 -13.62 22.72
N TYR A 11 26.72 -12.29 22.67
CA TYR A 11 25.51 -11.61 22.18
C TYR A 11 25.53 -11.31 20.66
N SER A 12 26.65 -11.58 19.98
CA SER A 12 26.74 -11.47 18.53
C SER A 12 26.04 -12.68 17.88
N HIS A 13 24.71 -12.62 17.85
CA HIS A 13 23.91 -13.68 17.26
C HIS A 13 24.20 -13.81 15.76
N PRO A 14 24.50 -15.02 15.25
CA PRO A 14 24.64 -15.29 13.81
C PRO A 14 23.33 -15.07 13.01
N HIS A 15 22.23 -14.69 13.68
CA HIS A 15 20.91 -14.50 13.08
C HIS A 15 20.68 -13.15 12.40
N ARG A 16 21.61 -12.19 12.50
CA ARG A 16 21.42 -10.86 11.86
C ARG A 16 21.39 -10.94 10.32
N ALA A 17 22.15 -11.87 9.74
CA ALA A 17 22.14 -12.13 8.30
C ALA A 17 20.81 -12.75 7.83
N GLY A 18 20.25 -13.67 8.63
CA GLY A 18 18.96 -14.31 8.34
C GLY A 18 17.78 -13.34 8.38
N ALA A 19 17.79 -12.38 9.32
CA ALA A 19 16.75 -11.35 9.40
C ALA A 19 16.78 -10.39 8.20
N ALA A 20 17.97 -9.98 7.76
CA ALA A 20 18.14 -9.16 6.56
C ALA A 20 17.71 -9.92 5.28
N GLN A 21 18.07 -11.20 5.18
CA GLN A 21 17.67 -12.05 4.06
C GLN A 21 16.15 -12.29 4.05
N ALA A 22 15.54 -12.55 5.20
CA ALA A 22 14.10 -12.74 5.33
C ALA A 22 13.32 -11.47 4.94
N LEU A 23 13.83 -10.28 5.29
CA LEU A 23 13.25 -9.01 4.87
C LEU A 23 13.38 -8.81 3.36
N ALA A 24 14.56 -9.08 2.78
CA ALA A 24 14.79 -8.96 1.34
C ALA A 24 13.92 -9.95 0.53
N ASP A 25 13.67 -11.14 1.06
CA ASP A 25 12.77 -12.14 0.48
C ASP A 25 11.31 -11.73 0.59
N ALA A 26 10.90 -11.17 1.73
CA ALA A 26 9.56 -10.60 1.91
C ALA A 26 9.32 -9.43 0.95
N GLN A 27 10.28 -8.52 0.80
CA GLN A 27 10.21 -7.40 -0.14
C GLN A 27 10.15 -7.88 -1.58
N ARG A 28 10.95 -8.88 -1.98
CA ARG A 28 10.85 -9.51 -3.30
C ARG A 28 9.52 -10.19 -3.54
N ARG A 29 8.95 -10.87 -2.55
CA ARG A 29 7.62 -11.48 -2.64
C ARG A 29 6.52 -10.43 -2.80
N VAL A 30 6.60 -9.32 -2.07
CA VAL A 30 5.68 -8.19 -2.23
C VAL A 30 5.83 -7.55 -3.61
N ALA A 31 7.06 -7.37 -4.11
CA ALA A 31 7.32 -6.84 -5.44
C ALA A 31 6.85 -7.80 -6.55
N ALA A 32 7.05 -9.12 -6.38
CA ALA A 32 6.59 -10.14 -7.32
C ALA A 32 5.08 -10.35 -7.27
N ALA A 33 4.44 -10.13 -6.10
CA ALA A 33 2.99 -10.07 -5.95
C ALA A 33 2.41 -8.70 -6.35
N SER A 34 3.27 -7.72 -6.64
CA SER A 34 2.85 -6.42 -7.14
C SER A 34 2.43 -6.62 -8.60
N ASN A 35 1.13 -6.76 -8.80
CA ASN A 35 0.55 -6.73 -10.13
C ASN A 35 0.43 -5.23 -10.51
N PRO A 36 1.17 -4.73 -11.51
CA PRO A 36 1.14 -3.31 -11.88
C PRO A 36 -0.27 -2.82 -12.21
N ALA A 37 -1.12 -3.68 -12.79
CA ALA A 37 -2.51 -3.37 -13.06
C ALA A 37 -3.32 -3.23 -11.75
N ARG A 38 -3.09 -4.11 -10.77
CA ARG A 38 -3.70 -3.99 -9.43
C ARG A 38 -3.25 -2.72 -8.72
N ASN A 39 -1.95 -2.41 -8.73
CA ASN A 39 -1.43 -1.22 -8.06
C ASN A 39 -1.97 0.06 -8.71
N ARG A 40 -2.04 0.10 -10.04
CA ARG A 40 -2.65 1.20 -10.79
C ARG A 40 -4.14 1.35 -10.43
N MET A 41 -4.87 0.25 -10.32
CA MET A 41 -6.28 0.27 -9.91
C MET A 41 -6.45 0.81 -8.49
N VAL A 42 -5.63 0.36 -7.54
CA VAL A 42 -5.65 0.87 -6.15
C VAL A 42 -5.39 2.37 -6.10
N ALA A 43 -4.44 2.88 -6.88
CA ALA A 43 -4.16 4.32 -6.95
C ALA A 43 -5.35 5.10 -7.55
N ILE A 44 -5.98 4.59 -8.60
CA ILE A 44 -7.16 5.22 -9.23
C ILE A 44 -8.32 5.28 -8.23
N LEU A 45 -8.60 4.17 -7.53
CA LEU A 45 -9.67 4.11 -6.54
C LEU A 45 -9.41 5.03 -5.34
N HIS A 46 -8.17 5.08 -4.86
CA HIS A 46 -7.79 5.97 -3.76
C HIS A 46 -8.00 7.44 -4.13
N ASN A 47 -7.50 7.86 -5.29
CA ASN A 47 -7.66 9.24 -5.75
C ASN A 47 -9.14 9.58 -5.97
N ALA A 48 -9.91 8.67 -6.56
CA ALA A 48 -11.34 8.89 -6.77
C ALA A 48 -12.13 8.99 -5.45
N ALA A 49 -11.72 8.26 -4.40
CA ALA A 49 -12.32 8.38 -3.08
C ALA A 49 -12.02 9.75 -2.43
N MET A 50 -10.81 10.29 -2.64
CA MET A 50 -10.45 11.65 -2.21
C MET A 50 -11.26 12.70 -2.98
N ASP A 51 -11.32 12.60 -4.32
CA ASP A 51 -12.11 13.50 -5.16
C ASP A 51 -13.59 13.51 -4.71
N LEU A 52 -14.16 12.33 -4.39
CA LEU A 52 -15.54 12.23 -3.93
C LEU A 52 -15.76 12.82 -2.52
N TRP A 53 -14.76 12.70 -1.65
CA TRP A 53 -14.79 13.32 -0.32
C TRP A 53 -14.85 14.84 -0.42
N ASP A 54 -14.07 15.44 -1.33
CA ASP A 54 -14.06 16.88 -1.55
C ASP A 54 -15.39 17.36 -2.14
N VAL A 55 -15.89 16.68 -3.19
CA VAL A 55 -17.18 16.98 -3.83
C VAL A 55 -18.34 16.88 -2.85
N ALA A 56 -18.32 15.94 -1.91
CA ALA A 56 -19.37 15.77 -0.90
C ALA A 56 -19.53 16.98 0.04
N THR A 57 -18.57 17.91 0.05
CA THR A 57 -18.63 19.16 0.83
C THR A 57 -19.18 20.35 0.04
N GLU A 58 -19.47 20.17 -1.25
CA GLU A 58 -20.00 21.24 -2.10
C GLU A 58 -21.40 21.68 -1.67
N THR A 59 -21.62 22.99 -1.68
CA THR A 59 -22.90 23.58 -1.23
C THR A 59 -23.97 23.51 -2.31
N ASP A 60 -23.57 23.56 -3.59
CA ASP A 60 -24.48 23.36 -4.71
C ASP A 60 -24.66 21.86 -4.99
N ALA A 61 -25.84 21.35 -4.65
CA ALA A 61 -26.18 19.95 -4.86
C ALA A 61 -26.15 19.54 -6.34
N ALA A 62 -26.51 20.43 -7.27
CA ALA A 62 -26.50 20.08 -8.70
C ALA A 62 -25.06 19.91 -9.21
N GLN A 63 -24.17 20.80 -8.79
CA GLN A 63 -22.74 20.69 -9.08
C GLN A 63 -22.12 19.44 -8.43
N MET A 64 -22.42 19.19 -7.16
CA MET A 64 -21.98 17.99 -6.43
C MET A 64 -22.31 16.70 -7.21
N TRP A 65 -23.54 16.58 -7.69
CA TRP A 65 -23.98 15.38 -8.41
C TRP A 65 -23.30 15.19 -9.76
N GLU A 66 -23.09 16.27 -10.52
CA GLU A 66 -22.43 16.21 -11.83
C GLU A 66 -20.95 15.81 -11.67
N GLU A 67 -20.25 16.38 -10.70
CA GLU A 67 -18.85 16.06 -10.42
C GLU A 67 -18.70 14.63 -9.89
N ALA A 68 -19.59 14.19 -8.98
CA ALA A 68 -19.61 12.79 -8.51
C ALA A 68 -19.84 11.80 -9.66
N ARG A 69 -20.74 12.13 -10.59
CA ARG A 69 -21.00 11.32 -11.80
C ARG A 69 -19.77 11.27 -12.72
N ALA A 70 -19.06 12.38 -12.89
CA ALA A 70 -17.82 12.42 -13.67
C ALA A 70 -16.73 11.53 -13.03
N ILE A 71 -16.58 11.54 -11.71
CA ILE A 71 -15.65 10.66 -10.97
C ILE A 71 -16.04 9.19 -11.17
N ALA A 72 -17.32 8.83 -10.99
CA ALA A 72 -17.80 7.46 -11.20
C ALA A 72 -17.53 6.97 -12.63
N SER A 73 -17.71 7.84 -13.63
CA SER A 73 -17.44 7.53 -15.04
C SER A 73 -15.95 7.26 -15.29
N ARG A 74 -15.04 8.03 -14.66
CA ARG A 74 -13.59 7.80 -14.73
C ARG A 74 -13.19 6.47 -14.12
N ILE A 75 -13.77 6.09 -12.98
CA ILE A 75 -13.54 4.77 -12.35
C ILE A 75 -13.96 3.66 -13.31
N LEU A 76 -15.16 3.76 -13.89
CA LEU A 76 -15.68 2.75 -14.81
C LEU A 76 -14.81 2.61 -16.08
N ALA A 77 -14.34 3.72 -16.63
CA ALA A 77 -13.44 3.72 -17.79
C ALA A 77 -12.04 3.14 -17.47
N ALA A 78 -11.62 3.18 -16.20
CA ALA A 78 -10.36 2.59 -15.75
C ALA A 78 -10.48 1.08 -15.45
N CYS A 79 -11.69 0.55 -15.29
CA CYS A 79 -11.92 -0.87 -15.10
C CYS A 79 -11.51 -1.64 -16.36
N PRO A 80 -10.71 -2.70 -16.24
CA PRO A 80 -10.41 -3.57 -17.38
C PRO A 80 -11.73 -4.21 -17.86
N THR A 81 -12.05 -4.03 -19.14
CA THR A 81 -13.12 -4.78 -19.80
C THR A 81 -12.71 -6.26 -19.93
N PRO A 82 -13.66 -7.20 -19.80
CA PRO A 82 -13.38 -8.64 -19.93
C PRO A 82 -12.82 -9.02 -21.31
#